data_AF-A0A1R0WFT0-F1
#
_entry.id   AF-A0A1R0WFT0-F1
#
_cell.length_a   1.000
_cell.length_b   1.000
_cell.length_c   1.000
_cell.angle_alpha   90.00
_cell.angle_beta   90.00
_cell.angle_gamma   90.00
#
_symmetry.space_group_name_H-M   'P 1'
#
loop_
_entity.id
_entity.type
_entity.pdbx_description
1 polymer ?
#
loop_
_entity_poly.entity_id
_entity_poly.type
_entity_poly.pdbx_seq_one_letter_code
_entity_poly.pdbx_strand_id
1 'polypeptide(L)'
;MAVSKCVSCGGASFELKEASPTGSRFKFHFIQCSKCGGVVGVVDYMHNGSEHNEIKMLIEDKNKKLANEIEETKEMVQQIGHYLSRLSSGRR
;
A
#
# COMPACT_ATOMS: atom_id res chain seq x y z
N MET A 1 24.44 -25.89 12.78
CA MET A 1 23.49 -25.10 11.97
C MET A 1 22.76 -26.06 11.03
N ALA A 2 21.43 -26.13 11.10
CA ALA A 2 20.67 -26.89 10.11
C ALA A 2 20.68 -26.12 8.77
N VAL A 3 20.81 -26.85 7.66
CA VAL A 3 20.74 -26.28 6.30
C VAL A 3 19.45 -26.78 5.67
N SER A 4 18.64 -25.88 5.12
CA SER A 4 17.41 -26.23 4.42
C SER A 4 17.73 -27.14 3.23
N LYS A 5 17.01 -28.26 3.13
CA LYS A 5 17.14 -29.23 2.03
C LYS A 5 15.81 -29.42 1.33
N CYS A 6 15.86 -29.55 0.02
CA CYS A 6 14.72 -29.92 -0.80
C CYS A 6 14.27 -31.33 -0.42
N VAL A 7 13.01 -31.47 -0.01
CA VAL A 7 12.43 -32.76 0.38
C VAL A 7 12.34 -33.76 -0.77
N SER A 8 12.37 -33.30 -2.01
CA SER A 8 12.27 -34.15 -3.21
C SER A 8 13.63 -34.72 -3.65
N CYS A 9 14.71 -33.93 -3.63
CA CYS A 9 16.01 -34.37 -4.17
C CYS A 9 17.20 -34.22 -3.22
N GLY A 10 17.00 -33.70 -2.00
CA GLY A 10 18.04 -33.46 -1.00
C GLY A 10 18.99 -32.30 -1.29
N GLY A 11 18.83 -31.60 -2.42
CA GLY A 11 19.61 -30.40 -2.77
C GLY A 11 19.37 -29.24 -1.80
N ALA A 12 20.31 -28.30 -1.71
CA ALA A 12 20.23 -27.15 -0.80
C ALA A 12 20.15 -25.79 -1.51
N SER A 13 20.10 -25.79 -2.85
CA SER A 13 19.99 -24.58 -3.66
C SER A 13 18.54 -24.31 -4.05
N PHE A 14 18.10 -23.08 -3.85
CA PHE A 14 16.75 -22.61 -4.15
C PHE A 14 16.79 -21.33 -4.96
N GLU A 15 15.78 -21.13 -5.80
CA GLU A 15 15.59 -19.98 -6.66
C GLU A 15 14.16 -19.46 -6.59
N LEU A 16 14.01 -18.19 -6.95
CA LEU A 16 12.72 -17.57 -7.17
C LEU A 16 12.37 -17.67 -8.66
N LYS A 17 11.23 -18.27 -8.99
CA LYS A 17 10.77 -18.43 -10.38
C LYS A 17 9.39 -17.85 -10.55
N GLU A 18 9.22 -16.95 -11.51
CA GLU A 18 7.89 -16.48 -11.93
C GLU A 18 7.08 -17.65 -12.48
N ALA A 19 5.82 -17.75 -12.03
CA ALA A 19 4.88 -18.77 -12.42
C ALA A 19 3.51 -18.14 -12.70
N SER A 20 2.84 -18.70 -13.71
CA SER A 20 1.45 -18.37 -14.06
C SER A 20 0.61 -19.64 -13.94
N PRO A 21 0.15 -20.01 -12.72
CA PRO A 21 -0.61 -21.25 -12.52
C PRO A 21 -1.90 -21.25 -13.33
N THR A 22 -2.24 -22.41 -13.90
CA THR A 22 -3.47 -22.57 -14.68
C THR A 22 -4.70 -22.22 -13.84
N GLY A 23 -5.58 -21.36 -14.38
CA GLY A 23 -6.77 -20.87 -13.68
C GLY A 23 -6.50 -19.72 -12.70
N SER A 24 -5.24 -19.30 -12.53
CA SER A 24 -4.92 -18.08 -11.78
C SER A 24 -5.14 -16.84 -12.62
N ARG A 25 -5.71 -15.80 -12.00
CA ARG A 25 -5.78 -14.44 -12.58
C ARG A 25 -4.50 -13.64 -12.38
N PHE A 26 -3.61 -14.10 -11.50
CA PHE A 26 -2.41 -13.39 -11.07
C PHE A 26 -1.17 -14.24 -11.29
N LYS A 27 -0.05 -13.57 -11.52
CA LYS A 27 1.27 -14.20 -11.50
C LYS A 27 1.72 -14.38 -10.05
N PHE A 28 2.51 -15.41 -9.83
CA PHE A 28 3.14 -15.69 -8.54
C PHE A 28 4.64 -15.91 -8.75
N HIS A 29 5.38 -15.85 -7.66
CA HIS A 29 6.72 -16.37 -7.60
C HIS A 29 6.75 -17.65 -6.78
N PHE A 30 7.35 -18.69 -7.33
CA PHE A 30 7.65 -19.93 -6.60
C PHE A 30 9.06 -19.86 -6.06
N ILE A 31 9.21 -20.21 -4.79
CA ILE A 31 10.51 -20.59 -4.23
C ILE A 31 10.65 -22.08 -4.53
N GLN A 32 11.57 -22.43 -5.41
CA GLN A 32 11.75 -23.81 -5.86
C GLN A 32 13.20 -24.26 -5.79
N CYS A 33 13.42 -25.58 -5.69
CA CYS A 33 14.77 -26.13 -5.75
C CYS A 33 15.34 -25.98 -7.17
N SER A 34 16.47 -25.30 -7.30
CA SER A 34 17.15 -25.11 -8.60
C SER A 34 17.61 -26.41 -9.25
N LYS A 35 17.71 -27.50 -8.49
CA LYS A 35 18.15 -28.81 -9.00
C LYS A 35 17.02 -29.63 -9.61
N CYS A 36 15.86 -29.69 -8.94
CA CYS A 36 14.77 -30.59 -9.34
C CYS A 36 13.43 -29.89 -9.63
N GLY A 37 13.34 -28.57 -9.45
CA GLY A 37 12.10 -27.81 -9.63
C GLY A 37 11.05 -28.02 -8.54
N GLY A 38 11.38 -28.74 -7.46
CA GLY A 38 10.47 -28.95 -6.35
C GLY A 38 10.11 -27.63 -5.67
N VAL A 39 8.83 -27.24 -5.73
CA VAL A 39 8.31 -25.99 -5.14
C VAL A 39 8.18 -26.18 -3.62
N VAL A 40 8.75 -25.24 -2.87
CA VAL A 40 8.72 -25.25 -1.39
C VAL A 40 7.96 -24.05 -0.81
N GLY A 41 7.63 -23.06 -1.63
CA GLY A 41 6.84 -21.91 -1.22
C GLY A 41 6.31 -21.13 -2.41
N VAL A 42 5.26 -20.33 -2.16
CA VAL A 42 4.63 -19.43 -3.12
C VAL A 42 4.54 -18.05 -2.49
N VAL A 43 4.96 -17.02 -3.22
CA VAL A 43 4.86 -15.62 -2.83
C VAL A 43 4.22 -14.81 -3.96
N ASP A 44 3.57 -13.70 -3.59
CA ASP A 44 2.95 -12.82 -4.57
C ASP A 44 4.00 -12.22 -5.52
N TYR A 45 3.63 -12.05 -6.79
CA TYR A 45 4.50 -11.45 -7.81
C TYR A 45 4.78 -9.98 -7.53
N MET A 46 3.73 -9.22 -7.24
CA MET A 46 3.84 -7.88 -6.68
C MET A 46 3.78 -8.03 -5.17
N HIS A 47 4.80 -7.58 -4.43
CA HIS A 47 4.78 -7.57 -2.97
C HIS A 47 3.70 -6.58 -2.47
N ASN A 48 2.43 -7.00 -2.56
CA ASN A 48 1.25 -6.19 -2.28
C ASN A 48 1.25 -5.60 -0.86
N GLY A 49 2.04 -6.17 0.06
CA GLY A 49 2.16 -5.70 1.44
C GLY A 49 2.97 -4.41 1.58
N SER A 50 4.09 -4.26 0.88
CA SER A 50 4.92 -3.04 0.93
C SER A 50 4.25 -1.89 0.19
N GLU A 51 3.62 -2.18 -0.96
CA GLU A 51 2.86 -1.20 -1.73
C GLU A 51 1.64 -0.70 -0.95
N HIS A 52 0.96 -1.57 -0.19
CA HIS A 52 -0.16 -1.16 0.67
C HIS A 52 0.26 -0.16 1.75
N ASN A 53 1.43 -0.36 2.37
CA ASN A 53 1.91 0.55 3.40
C ASN A 53 2.23 1.93 2.82
N GLU A 54 2.86 1.97 1.65
CA GLU A 54 3.16 3.22 0.96
C GLU A 54 1.88 3.97 0.58
N ILE A 55 0.90 3.27 -0.01
CA ILE A 55 -0.41 3.85 -0.34
C ILE A 55 -1.12 4.36 0.92
N LYS A 56 -1.07 3.61 2.02
CA LYS A 56 -1.68 4.02 3.29
C LYS A 56 -1.05 5.31 3.83
N MET A 57 0.28 5.41 3.81
CA MET A 57 0.98 6.63 4.23
C MET A 57 0.59 7.84 3.36
N LEU A 58 0.48 7.66 2.05
CA LEU A 58 0.05 8.72 1.13
C LEU A 58 -1.39 9.19 1.40
N ILE A 59 -2.30 8.26 1.72
CA ILE A 59 -3.68 8.59 2.09
C ILE A 59 -3.71 9.40 3.40
N GLU A 60 -2.95 8.97 4.40
CA GLU A 60 -2.88 9.66 5.70
C GLU A 60 -2.31 11.08 5.57
N ASP A 61 -1.23 11.27 4.77
CA ASP A 61 -0.67 12.60 4.50
C ASP A 61 -1.66 13.51 3.76
N LYS A 62 -2.33 13.00 2.72
CA LYS A 62 -3.33 13.78 1.98
C LYS A 62 -4.53 14.15 2.83
N ASN A 63 -5.01 13.24 3.68
CA ASN A 63 -6.12 13.53 4.60
C ASN A 63 -5.74 14.64 5.59
N LYS A 64 -4.50 14.65 6.08
CA LYS A 64 -4.01 15.72 6.95
C LYS A 64 -3.94 17.07 6.24
N LYS A 65 -3.40 17.10 5.02
CA LYS A 65 -3.35 18.33 4.20
C LYS A 65 -4.75 18.87 3.92
N LEU A 66 -5.66 17.99 3.50
CA LEU A 66 -7.04 18.36 3.24
C LEU A 66 -7.74 18.91 4.50
N ALA A 67 -7.49 18.31 5.67
CA ALA A 67 -8.04 18.79 6.93
C ALA A 67 -7.55 20.21 7.27
N ASN A 68 -6.28 20.52 7.01
CA ASN A 68 -5.73 21.86 7.23
C ASN A 68 -6.36 22.89 6.27
N GLU A 69 -6.45 22.58 4.97
CA GLU A 69 -7.06 23.47 3.97
C GLU A 69 -8.54 23.76 4.28
N ILE A 70 -9.28 22.75 4.78
CA ILE A 70 -10.66 22.92 5.24
C ILE A 70 -10.72 23.88 6.42
N GLU A 71 -9.78 23.80 7.36
CA GLU A 71 -9.76 24.67 8.53
C GLU A 71 -9.46 26.13 8.16
N GLU A 72 -8.45 26.36 7.32
CA GLU A 72 -8.14 27.69 6.77
C GLU A 72 -9.37 28.29 6.05
N THR A 73 -10.07 27.48 5.27
CA THR A 73 -11.29 27.92 4.57
C THR A 73 -12.41 28.27 5.54
N LYS A 74 -12.62 27.51 6.60
CA LYS A 74 -13.64 27.81 7.62
C LYS A 74 -13.34 29.12 8.33
N GLU A 75 -12.09 29.38 8.69
CA GLU A 75 -11.69 30.62 9.35
C GLU A 75 -12.00 31.84 8.46
N MET A 76 -11.69 31.76 7.17
CA MET A 76 -12.04 32.81 6.20
C MET A 76 -13.56 33.02 6.12
N VAL A 77 -14.35 31.95 6.06
CA VAL A 77 -15.82 32.04 6.00
C VAL A 77 -16.39 32.68 7.27
N GLN A 78 -15.86 32.33 8.45
CA GLN A 78 -16.26 32.96 9.72
C GLN A 78 -15.95 34.45 9.73
N GLN A 79 -14.75 34.85 9.30
CA GLN A 79 -14.38 36.26 9.18
C GLN A 79 -15.33 37.01 8.25
N ILE A 80 -15.62 36.47 7.07
CA ILE A 80 -16.58 37.07 6.13
C ILE A 80 -17.95 37.21 6.79
N GLY A 81 -18.43 36.19 7.48
CA GLY A 81 -19.69 36.24 8.25
C GLY A 81 -19.71 37.40 9.24
N HIS A 82 -18.64 37.56 10.03
CA HIS A 82 -18.50 38.68 10.97
C HIS A 82 -18.51 40.05 10.29
N TYR A 83 -17.81 40.21 9.16
CA TYR A 83 -17.83 41.46 8.39
C TYR A 83 -19.24 41.79 7.86
N LEU A 84 -19.94 40.79 7.31
CA LEU A 84 -21.30 40.97 6.80
C LEU A 84 -22.30 41.33 7.91
N SER A 85 -22.18 40.72 9.09
CA SER A 85 -23.01 41.07 10.25
C SER A 85 -22.82 42.52 10.72
N ARG A 86 -21.60 43.07 10.60
CA ARG A 86 -21.32 44.49 10.91
C ARG A 86 -21.92 45.44 9.87
N LEU A 87 -21.86 45.08 8.59
CA LEU A 87 -22.43 45.91 7.52
C LEU A 87 -23.96 45.97 7.56
N SER A 88 -24.63 44.88 7.95
CA SER A 88 -26.09 44.85 8.05
C SER A 88 -26.64 45.62 9.26
N SER A 89 -25.86 45.78 10.32
CA SER A 89 -26.25 46.51 11.54
C SER A 89 -26.02 48.03 11.47
N GLY A 90 -25.15 48.51 10.56
CA GLY A 90 -24.92 49.94 10.32
C GLY A 90 -25.82 50.60 9.26
N ARG A 91 -26.82 49.88 8.72
CA ARG A 91 -27.72 50.34 7.65
C ARG A 91 -29.15 50.64 8.15
N ARG A 92 -29.29 51.07 9.41
CA ARG A 92 -30.53 51.65 9.97
C ARG A 92 -30.36 53.13 10.19
#